data_AF-A0A1V4QT06-F1
#
_entry.id   AF-A0A1V4QT06-F1
#
_cell.length_a   1.000
_cell.length_b   1.000
_cell.length_c   1.000
_cell.angle_alpha   90.00
_cell.angle_beta   90.00
_cell.angle_gamma   90.00
#
_symmetry.space_group_name_H-M   'P 1'
#
loop_
_entity.id
_entity.type
_entity.pdbx_description
1 polymer ?
#
loop_
_entity_poly.entity_id
_entity_poly.type
_entity_poly.pdbx_seq_one_letter_code
_entity_poly.pdbx_strand_id
1 'polypeptide(L)'
;MCRRHRREGCCVSRTEVRITGFGGQGVVLAAYIIGRACSVFGGKHATMTQSFGPEARGAACSATQIISDTEVLYPYIVRPDILIVMSSDGYDTYRDELKDDGILIYEKDLVHPILKKRQPSFGIPSTRIAESLGRTIVQNIVMIGFFGAVTQIVSREALRKGVEASVPPGTEELNLKAFEAGLAYFDDEYGKKKTKKPAKAAAAGKSD
;
A
#
# COMPACT_ATOMS: atom_id res chain seq x y z
N MET A 1 24.77 -18.44 -24.60
CA MET A 1 24.64 -17.17 -25.34
C MET A 1 23.22 -17.09 -25.90
N CYS A 2 22.27 -16.51 -25.16
CA CYS A 2 20.90 -16.30 -25.62
C CYS A 2 20.45 -14.93 -25.11
N ARG A 3 20.51 -13.93 -26.00
CA ARG A 3 20.13 -12.54 -25.74
C ARG A 3 18.61 -12.47 -25.64
N ARG A 4 18.06 -12.36 -24.42
CA ARG A 4 16.65 -12.03 -24.22
C ARG A 4 16.39 -10.62 -24.75
N HIS A 5 15.89 -10.56 -25.97
CA HIS A 5 15.26 -9.39 -26.55
C HIS A 5 14.09 -8.99 -25.67
N ARG A 6 14.20 -7.79 -25.08
CA ARG A 6 13.11 -7.10 -24.41
C ARG A 6 12.18 -6.61 -25.53
N ARG A 7 11.13 -7.37 -25.85
CA ARG A 7 10.04 -6.88 -26.72
C ARG A 7 9.29 -5.80 -25.96
N GLU A 8 9.25 -4.60 -26.52
CA GLU A 8 8.26 -3.57 -26.19
C GLU A 8 6.88 -4.11 -26.63
N GLY A 9 5.97 -4.32 -25.68
CA GLY A 9 4.64 -4.85 -25.95
C GLY A 9 3.97 -5.49 -24.73
N CYS A 10 3.08 -4.74 -24.08
CA CYS A 10 2.06 -5.19 -23.12
C CYS A 10 2.55 -6.04 -21.94
N CYS A 11 3.29 -5.45 -21.00
CA CYS A 11 3.31 -5.99 -19.64
C CYS A 11 2.08 -5.45 -18.90
N VAL A 12 1.00 -6.22 -18.85
CA VAL A 12 -0.11 -5.95 -17.92
C VAL A 12 0.48 -5.94 -16.51
N SER A 13 0.45 -4.79 -15.83
CA SER A 13 0.99 -4.70 -14.48
C SER A 13 -0.07 -5.11 -13.48
N ARG A 14 -0.02 -6.37 -13.02
CA ARG A 14 -0.83 -6.86 -11.88
C ARG A 14 -0.06 -6.62 -10.60
N THR A 15 -0.67 -5.92 -9.65
CA THR A 15 -0.14 -5.67 -8.31
C THR A 15 -1.08 -6.29 -7.27
N GLU A 16 -0.52 -7.13 -6.42
CA GLU A 16 -1.22 -7.86 -5.37
C GLU A 16 -0.91 -7.25 -4.00
N VAL A 17 -1.92 -6.70 -3.33
CA VAL A 17 -1.80 -6.07 -2.02
C VAL A 17 -2.53 -6.92 -0.99
N ARG A 18 -1.90 -7.17 0.16
CA ARG A 18 -2.56 -7.69 1.36
C ARG A 18 -2.47 -6.67 2.49
N ILE A 19 -3.58 -6.47 3.18
CA ILE A 19 -3.71 -5.59 4.34
C ILE A 19 -4.15 -6.46 5.50
N THR A 20 -3.50 -6.35 6.66
CA THR A 20 -3.83 -7.13 7.85
C THR A 20 -3.77 -6.29 9.12
N GLY A 21 -4.62 -6.65 10.07
CA GLY A 21 -4.76 -6.00 11.37
C GLY A 21 -5.81 -6.71 12.22
N PHE A 22 -6.30 -6.02 13.24
CA PHE A 22 -7.42 -6.46 14.06
C PHE A 22 -8.74 -5.83 13.62
N GLY A 23 -9.84 -6.53 13.90
CA GLY A 23 -11.19 -5.97 13.75
C GLY A 23 -11.32 -4.63 14.48
N GLY A 24 -11.76 -3.59 13.77
CA GLY A 24 -11.85 -2.21 14.28
C GLY A 24 -10.74 -1.27 13.78
N GLN A 25 -9.62 -1.79 13.27
CA GLN A 25 -8.55 -0.96 12.70
C GLN A 25 -8.84 -0.46 11.27
N GLY A 26 -10.00 -0.79 10.69
CA GLY A 26 -10.38 -0.31 9.36
C GLY A 26 -9.65 -1.00 8.18
N VAL A 27 -9.19 -2.24 8.36
CA VAL A 27 -8.49 -3.05 7.32
C VAL A 27 -9.31 -3.20 6.03
N VAL A 28 -10.58 -3.60 6.15
CA VAL A 28 -11.49 -3.76 5.00
C VAL A 28 -11.73 -2.43 4.31
N LEU A 29 -11.96 -1.36 5.09
CA LEU A 29 -12.16 -0.02 4.55
C LEU A 29 -10.92 0.48 3.81
N ALA A 30 -9.71 0.19 4.31
CA ALA A 30 -8.47 0.55 3.65
C ALA A 30 -8.33 -0.12 2.28
N ALA A 31 -8.59 -1.43 2.20
CA ALA A 31 -8.57 -2.16 0.94
C ALA A 31 -9.61 -1.60 -0.04
N TYR A 32 -10.83 -1.35 0.45
CA TYR A 32 -11.91 -0.76 -0.34
C TYR A 32 -11.54 0.61 -0.91
N ILE A 33 -10.98 1.50 -0.09
CA ILE A 33 -10.54 2.84 -0.53
C ILE A 33 -9.44 2.73 -1.59
N ILE A 34 -8.44 1.87 -1.39
CA ILE A 34 -7.35 1.66 -2.36
C ILE A 34 -7.92 1.12 -3.68
N GLY A 35 -8.81 0.13 -3.61
CA GLY A 35 -9.48 -0.43 -4.78
C GLY A 35 -10.29 0.61 -5.53
N ARG A 36 -11.13 1.38 -4.83
CA ARG A 36 -11.95 2.46 -5.38
C ARG A 36 -11.10 3.57 -5.98
N ALA A 37 -10.02 3.96 -5.32
CA ALA A 37 -9.06 4.93 -5.84
C ALA A 37 -8.45 4.48 -7.17
N CYS A 38 -8.06 3.21 -7.26
CA CYS A 38 -7.46 2.65 -8.48
C CYS A 38 -8.50 2.49 -9.59
N SER A 39 -9.72 2.02 -9.28
CA SER A 39 -10.72 1.72 -10.31
C SER A 39 -11.51 2.92 -10.78
N VAL A 40 -12.08 3.68 -9.84
CA VAL A 40 -12.98 4.79 -10.17
C VAL A 40 -12.19 6.03 -10.60
N PHE A 41 -11.04 6.29 -9.98
CA PHE A 41 -10.27 7.51 -10.20
C PHE A 41 -8.92 7.29 -10.89
N GLY A 42 -8.46 6.04 -10.98
CA GLY A 42 -7.16 5.66 -11.54
C GLY A 42 -7.23 4.95 -12.90
N GLY A 43 -8.43 4.62 -13.40
CA GLY A 43 -8.60 3.94 -14.69
C GLY A 43 -8.07 2.50 -14.73
N LYS A 44 -7.94 1.84 -13.57
CA LYS A 44 -7.47 0.45 -13.45
C LYS A 44 -8.62 -0.51 -13.14
N HIS A 45 -8.35 -1.80 -13.22
CA HIS A 45 -9.23 -2.83 -12.67
C HIS A 45 -8.80 -3.16 -11.25
N ALA A 46 -9.77 -3.31 -10.36
CA ALA A 46 -9.52 -3.56 -8.95
C ALA A 46 -10.50 -4.60 -8.40
N THR A 47 -9.98 -5.64 -7.73
CA THR A 47 -10.79 -6.71 -7.12
C THR A 47 -10.35 -6.91 -5.69
N MET A 48 -11.32 -6.88 -4.76
CA MET A 48 -11.09 -7.06 -3.33
C MET A 48 -11.63 -8.40 -2.86
N THR A 49 -10.93 -9.05 -1.92
CA THR A 49 -11.47 -10.15 -1.11
C THR A 49 -11.16 -9.85 0.36
N GLN A 50 -12.00 -10.31 1.27
CA GLN A 50 -11.85 -10.10 2.71
C GLN A 50 -11.91 -11.44 3.44
N SER A 51 -11.14 -11.55 4.52
CA SER A 51 -11.12 -12.68 5.43
C SER A 51 -11.16 -12.15 6.86
N PHE A 52 -12.04 -12.71 7.68
CA PHE A 52 -12.17 -12.37 9.08
C PHE A 52 -12.40 -13.64 9.88
N GLY A 53 -11.82 -13.69 11.07
CA GLY A 53 -12.04 -14.79 12.01
C GLY A 53 -13.52 -14.90 12.43
N PRO A 54 -13.94 -16.05 12.96
CA PRO A 54 -15.33 -16.29 13.40
C PRO A 54 -15.76 -15.42 14.61
N GLU A 55 -14.83 -14.67 15.20
CA GLU A 55 -15.04 -13.83 16.37
C GLU A 55 -15.45 -12.40 15.97
N ALA A 56 -16.48 -11.83 16.62
CA ALA A 56 -17.10 -10.58 16.18
C ALA A 56 -16.24 -9.31 16.34
N ARG A 57 -15.33 -9.24 17.34
CA ARG A 57 -14.50 -8.06 17.65
C ARG A 57 -13.10 -8.47 18.09
N GLY A 58 -12.08 -7.72 17.66
CA GLY A 58 -10.68 -7.98 18.00
C GLY A 58 -10.05 -9.15 17.24
N ALA A 59 -10.84 -9.91 16.46
CA ALA A 59 -10.36 -11.00 15.64
C ALA A 59 -9.34 -10.50 14.60
N ALA A 60 -8.42 -11.39 14.21
CA ALA A 60 -7.56 -11.17 13.07
C ALA A 60 -8.41 -10.92 11.81
N CYS A 61 -8.10 -9.83 11.11
CA CYS A 61 -8.76 -9.42 9.89
C CYS A 61 -7.72 -9.19 8.81
N SER A 62 -8.02 -9.68 7.61
CA SER A 62 -7.24 -9.39 6.42
C SER A 62 -8.11 -9.07 5.23
N ALA A 63 -7.59 -8.22 4.35
CA ALA A 63 -8.20 -7.92 3.08
C ALA A 63 -7.12 -7.95 2.00
N THR A 64 -7.48 -8.49 0.85
CA THR A 64 -6.64 -8.52 -0.33
C THR A 64 -7.21 -7.60 -1.39
N GLN A 65 -6.32 -6.91 -2.09
CA GLN A 65 -6.66 -6.00 -3.17
C GLN A 65 -5.76 -6.29 -4.36
N ILE A 66 -6.34 -6.74 -5.46
CA ILE A 66 -5.67 -6.88 -6.75
C ILE A 66 -5.92 -5.60 -7.54
N ILE A 67 -4.86 -5.05 -8.15
CA ILE A 67 -4.91 -3.89 -9.03
C ILE A 67 -4.24 -4.29 -10.35
N SER A 68 -4.89 -4.02 -11.48
CA SER A 68 -4.42 -4.46 -12.80
C SER A 68 -4.78 -3.46 -13.88
N ASP A 69 -3.96 -3.35 -14.92
CA ASP A 69 -4.27 -2.54 -16.11
C ASP A 69 -5.32 -3.22 -17.01
N THR A 70 -5.58 -4.52 -16.82
CA THR A 70 -6.63 -5.27 -17.51
C THR A 70 -7.56 -5.97 -16.52
N GLU A 71 -8.67 -6.50 -17.02
CA GLU A 71 -9.65 -7.24 -16.22
C GLU A 71 -9.00 -8.33 -15.35
N VAL A 72 -9.48 -8.45 -14.11
CA VAL A 72 -9.00 -9.42 -13.12
C VAL A 72 -9.87 -10.68 -13.22
N LEU A 73 -9.33 -11.74 -13.83
CA LEU A 73 -10.04 -13.00 -14.01
C LEU A 73 -9.95 -13.94 -12.80
N TYR A 74 -8.97 -13.72 -11.91
CA TYR A 74 -8.73 -14.56 -10.74
C TYR A 74 -8.53 -13.71 -9.47
N PRO A 75 -9.41 -13.81 -8.45
CA PRO A 75 -9.45 -12.88 -7.33
C PRO A 75 -8.53 -13.23 -6.15
N TYR A 76 -7.93 -14.42 -6.12
CA TYR A 76 -7.13 -14.87 -4.97
C TYR A 76 -5.64 -14.49 -5.10
N ILE A 77 -5.03 -14.20 -3.94
CA ILE A 77 -3.63 -13.81 -3.77
C ILE A 77 -2.93 -14.87 -2.92
N VAL A 78 -1.83 -15.42 -3.42
CA VAL A 78 -0.98 -16.39 -2.69
C VAL A 78 0.32 -15.77 -2.23
N ARG A 79 0.94 -14.91 -3.06
CA ARG A 79 2.18 -14.21 -2.71
C ARG A 79 2.06 -12.74 -3.06
N PRO A 80 1.65 -11.86 -2.13
CA PRO A 80 1.44 -10.45 -2.44
C PRO A 80 2.73 -9.73 -2.82
N ASP A 81 2.62 -8.73 -3.68
CA ASP A 81 3.67 -7.75 -3.98
C ASP A 81 3.86 -6.77 -2.81
N ILE A 82 2.77 -6.46 -2.10
CA ILE A 82 2.75 -5.49 -1.02
C ILE A 82 2.01 -6.05 0.18
N LEU A 83 2.62 -5.98 1.35
CA LEU A 83 2.00 -6.36 2.63
C LEU A 83 1.94 -5.13 3.53
N ILE A 84 0.72 -4.71 3.88
CA ILE A 84 0.43 -3.63 4.84
C ILE A 84 0.01 -4.28 6.15
N VAL A 85 0.72 -3.98 7.24
CA VAL A 85 0.54 -4.64 8.54
C VAL A 85 0.28 -3.64 9.65
N MET A 86 -0.83 -3.81 10.34
CA MET A 86 -1.27 -2.97 11.47
C MET A 86 -1.24 -3.71 12.83
N SER A 87 -0.90 -5.01 12.83
CA SER A 87 -0.78 -5.85 14.04
C SER A 87 0.37 -6.86 13.94
N SER A 88 0.96 -7.21 15.08
CA SER A 88 2.00 -8.25 15.18
C SER A 88 1.51 -9.60 14.65
N ASP A 89 0.30 -9.99 15.03
CA ASP A 89 -0.28 -11.30 14.69
C ASP A 89 -0.50 -11.42 13.17
N GLY A 90 -0.94 -10.32 12.54
CA GLY A 90 -1.07 -10.24 11.09
C GLY A 90 0.27 -10.36 10.38
N TYR A 91 1.34 -9.78 10.94
CA TYR A 91 2.69 -9.93 10.42
C TYR A 91 3.15 -11.38 10.51
N ASP A 92 3.01 -12.00 11.69
CA ASP A 92 3.47 -13.37 11.90
C ASP A 92 2.73 -14.39 11.03
N THR A 93 1.45 -14.13 10.74
CA THR A 93 0.63 -14.96 9.86
C THR A 93 1.07 -14.85 8.39
N TYR A 94 1.40 -13.65 7.91
CA TYR A 94 1.52 -13.39 6.47
C TYR A 94 2.93 -13.03 5.96
N ARG A 95 3.91 -12.85 6.84
CA ARG A 95 5.29 -12.46 6.47
C ARG A 95 5.95 -13.41 5.47
N ASP A 96 5.62 -14.70 5.53
CA ASP A 96 6.23 -15.73 4.69
C ASP A 96 5.57 -15.83 3.30
N GLU A 97 4.36 -15.27 3.14
CA GLU A 97 3.68 -15.17 1.85
C GLU A 97 4.21 -14.00 1.01
N LEU A 98 4.67 -12.91 1.65
CA LEU A 98 5.22 -11.75 0.96
C LEU A 98 6.38 -12.17 0.04
N LYS A 99 6.35 -11.69 -1.21
CA LYS A 99 7.45 -11.88 -2.17
C LYS A 99 8.77 -11.38 -1.58
N ASP A 100 9.89 -11.99 -1.96
CA ASP A 100 11.20 -11.66 -1.37
C ASP A 100 11.66 -10.24 -1.73
N ASP A 101 11.22 -9.72 -2.88
CA ASP A 101 11.37 -8.33 -3.34
C ASP A 101 10.12 -7.47 -3.08
N GLY A 102 9.11 -8.03 -2.41
CA GLY A 102 7.86 -7.36 -2.08
C GLY A 102 8.02 -6.24 -1.05
N ILE A 103 7.12 -5.28 -1.08
CA ILE A 103 7.15 -4.10 -0.20
C ILE A 103 6.42 -4.42 1.11
N LEU A 104 7.12 -4.27 2.23
CA LEU A 104 6.52 -4.30 3.57
C LEU A 104 6.22 -2.88 4.04
N ILE A 105 4.97 -2.61 4.39
CA ILE A 105 4.52 -1.39 5.05
C ILE A 105 3.96 -1.78 6.41
N TYR A 106 4.41 -1.17 7.49
CA TYR A 106 4.02 -1.61 8.83
C TYR A 106 3.85 -0.46 9.83
N GLU A 107 2.97 -0.68 10.78
CA GLU A 107 2.86 0.13 12.00
C GLU A 107 4.10 -0.13 12.87
N LYS A 108 4.98 0.88 12.99
CA LYS A 108 6.33 0.67 13.55
C LYS A 108 6.39 0.54 15.08
N ASP A 109 5.37 1.01 15.79
CA ASP A 109 5.28 0.95 17.25
C ASP A 109 4.67 -0.38 17.73
N LEU A 110 3.85 -1.02 16.90
CA LEU A 110 3.17 -2.28 17.19
C LEU A 110 3.83 -3.48 16.51
N VAL A 111 4.53 -3.29 15.39
CA VAL A 111 5.12 -4.36 14.59
C VAL A 111 6.62 -4.19 14.51
N HIS A 112 7.35 -5.24 14.91
CA HIS A 112 8.82 -5.29 14.87
C HIS A 112 9.28 -6.40 13.92
N PRO A 113 9.27 -6.14 12.61
CA PRO A 113 9.51 -7.17 11.61
C PRO A 113 10.98 -7.60 11.55
N ILE A 114 11.20 -8.89 11.27
CA ILE A 114 12.50 -9.43 10.88
C ILE A 114 12.72 -9.11 9.40
N LEU A 115 13.50 -8.05 9.14
CA LEU A 115 13.70 -7.55 7.77
C LEU A 115 14.55 -8.50 6.94
N LYS A 116 14.01 -8.96 5.80
CA LYS A 116 14.78 -9.72 4.80
C LYS A 116 15.78 -8.78 4.11
N LYS A 117 16.98 -9.30 3.84
CA LYS A 117 18.04 -8.53 3.15
C LYS A 117 17.53 -8.09 1.76
N ARG A 118 17.59 -6.79 1.47
CA ARG A 118 17.12 -6.14 0.22
C ARG A 118 15.60 -6.07 0.04
N GLN A 119 14.79 -6.46 1.03
CA GLN A 119 13.35 -6.23 0.99
C GLN A 119 13.05 -4.74 1.28
N PRO A 120 12.28 -4.05 0.42
CA PRO A 120 11.82 -2.70 0.72
C PRO A 120 10.86 -2.73 1.93
N SER A 121 11.23 -2.06 3.03
CA SER A 121 10.42 -2.06 4.24
C SER A 121 10.30 -0.63 4.79
N PHE A 122 9.06 -0.22 5.06
CA PHE A 122 8.71 1.14 5.43
C PHE A 122 7.81 1.14 6.68
N GLY A 123 8.33 1.67 7.78
CA GLY A 123 7.62 1.79 9.05
C GLY A 123 7.09 3.20 9.28
N ILE A 124 5.85 3.31 9.77
CA ILE A 124 5.18 4.56 10.16
C ILE A 124 4.48 4.40 11.51
N PRO A 125 4.53 5.40 12.43
CA PRO A 125 3.78 5.37 13.69
C PRO A 125 2.34 5.81 13.43
N SER A 126 1.60 5.05 12.63
CA SER A 126 0.26 5.45 12.17
C SER A 126 -0.71 5.63 13.34
N THR A 127 -0.55 4.87 14.42
CA THR A 127 -1.36 5.00 15.64
C THR A 127 -1.10 6.35 16.31
N ARG A 128 0.17 6.71 16.56
CA ARG A 128 0.51 8.01 17.19
C ARG A 128 0.09 9.21 16.34
N ILE A 129 0.23 9.09 15.02
CA ILE A 129 -0.22 10.16 14.10
C ILE A 129 -1.74 10.34 14.23
N ALA A 130 -2.52 9.26 14.23
CA ALA A 130 -3.96 9.33 14.41
C ALA A 130 -4.37 9.87 15.80
N GLU A 131 -3.66 9.50 16.86
CA GLU A 131 -3.83 10.05 18.21
C GLU A 131 -3.59 11.57 18.25
N SER A 132 -2.53 12.05 17.60
CA SER A 132 -2.22 13.49 17.53
C SER A 132 -3.28 14.30 16.78
N LEU A 133 -4.05 13.65 15.88
CA LEU A 133 -5.17 14.24 15.17
C LEU A 133 -6.50 14.15 15.97
N GLY A 134 -6.45 13.57 17.17
CA GLY A 134 -7.56 13.50 18.11
C GLY A 134 -8.50 12.31 17.94
N ARG A 135 -8.26 11.43 16.95
CA ARG A 135 -9.07 10.20 16.77
C ARG A 135 -8.22 9.03 16.26
N THR A 136 -8.05 8.01 17.09
CA THR A 136 -7.35 6.77 16.69
C THR A 136 -8.02 6.03 15.53
N ILE A 137 -9.34 6.21 15.33
CA ILE A 137 -10.10 5.53 14.27
C ILE A 137 -9.61 5.88 12.85
N VAL A 138 -8.87 6.98 12.65
CA VAL A 138 -8.33 7.37 11.32
C VAL A 138 -6.94 6.79 11.03
N GLN A 139 -6.45 5.87 11.87
CA GLN A 139 -5.16 5.17 11.67
C GLN A 139 -5.04 4.55 10.27
N ASN A 140 -6.11 3.89 9.79
CA ASN A 140 -6.13 3.29 8.45
C ASN A 140 -5.94 4.34 7.35
N ILE A 141 -6.46 5.55 7.51
CA ILE A 141 -6.33 6.61 6.52
C ILE A 141 -4.91 7.17 6.47
N VAL A 142 -4.26 7.33 7.63
CA VAL A 142 -2.82 7.60 7.69
C VAL A 142 -2.06 6.53 6.90
N MET A 143 -2.45 5.27 7.06
CA MET A 143 -1.81 4.17 6.35
C MET A 143 -2.01 4.18 4.83
N ILE A 144 -3.20 4.56 4.37
CA ILE A 144 -3.50 4.72 2.94
C ILE A 144 -2.66 5.85 2.34
N GLY A 145 -2.51 6.97 3.04
CA GLY A 145 -1.65 8.08 2.64
C GLY A 145 -0.21 7.62 2.46
N PHE A 146 0.35 6.98 3.48
CA PHE A 146 1.71 6.46 3.43
C PHE A 146 1.90 5.40 2.33
N PHE A 147 0.94 4.49 2.16
CA PHE A 147 0.91 3.52 1.06
C PHE A 147 0.97 4.20 -0.32
N GLY A 148 0.21 5.29 -0.52
CA GLY A 148 0.21 6.06 -1.75
C GLY A 148 1.58 6.67 -2.07
N ALA A 149 2.26 7.21 -1.06
CA ALA A 149 3.60 7.78 -1.23
C ALA A 149 4.69 6.72 -1.49
N VAL A 150 4.60 5.57 -0.81
CA VAL A 150 5.55 4.46 -0.98
C VAL A 150 5.44 3.84 -2.37
N THR A 151 4.22 3.50 -2.79
CA THR A 151 3.98 2.59 -3.92
C THR A 151 3.77 3.31 -5.25
N GLN A 152 3.18 4.52 -5.21
CA GLN A 152 2.86 5.32 -6.39
C GLN A 152 2.06 4.55 -7.48
N ILE A 153 1.28 3.54 -7.09
CA ILE A 153 0.47 2.71 -8.01
C ILE A 153 -0.62 3.55 -8.70
N VAL A 154 -1.09 4.59 -8.02
CA VAL A 154 -2.08 5.54 -8.50
C VAL A 154 -1.70 6.94 -7.99
N SER A 155 -2.22 8.00 -8.63
CA SER A 155 -1.91 9.37 -8.24
C SER A 155 -2.37 9.68 -6.80
N ARG A 156 -1.64 10.56 -6.11
CA ARG A 156 -2.03 11.05 -4.77
C ARG A 156 -3.44 11.63 -4.79
N GLU A 157 -3.81 12.33 -5.87
CA GLU A 157 -5.14 12.90 -6.08
C GLU A 157 -6.24 11.82 -6.21
N ALA A 158 -5.99 10.75 -6.94
CA ALA A 158 -6.96 9.65 -7.07
C ALA A 158 -7.18 8.93 -5.73
N LEU A 159 -6.12 8.73 -4.94
CA LEU A 159 -6.24 8.22 -3.57
C LEU A 159 -7.02 9.17 -2.67
N ARG A 160 -6.74 10.48 -2.75
CA ARG A 160 -7.48 11.50 -2.01
C ARG A 160 -8.98 11.47 -2.33
N LYS A 161 -9.35 11.41 -3.63
CA LYS A 161 -10.74 11.24 -4.07
C LYS A 161 -11.35 9.93 -3.58
N GLY A 162 -10.56 8.86 -3.55
CA GLY A 162 -10.94 7.57 -2.98
C GLY A 162 -11.31 7.66 -1.50
N VAL A 163 -10.51 8.39 -0.71
CA VAL A 163 -10.78 8.67 0.71
C VAL A 163 -12.06 9.52 0.84
N GLU A 164 -12.13 10.68 0.18
CA GLU A 164 -13.30 11.58 0.23
C GLU A 164 -14.61 10.86 -0.10
N ALA A 165 -14.61 9.98 -1.12
CA ALA A 165 -15.80 9.27 -1.56
C ALA A 165 -16.20 8.07 -0.69
N SER A 166 -15.38 7.66 0.29
CA SER A 166 -15.60 6.42 1.06
C SER A 166 -15.73 6.66 2.57
N VAL A 167 -15.30 7.80 3.08
CA VAL A 167 -15.40 8.12 4.51
C VAL A 167 -16.81 8.58 4.88
N PRO A 168 -17.24 8.42 6.14
CA PRO A 168 -18.56 8.89 6.58
C PRO A 168 -18.73 10.40 6.36
N PRO A 169 -19.93 10.86 5.96
CA PRO A 169 -20.23 12.28 5.85
C PRO A 169 -19.95 13.05 7.14
N GLY A 170 -19.36 14.24 7.03
CA GLY A 170 -18.99 15.08 8.17
C GLY A 170 -17.67 14.69 8.85
N THR A 171 -16.92 13.73 8.30
CA THR A 171 -15.59 13.34 8.79
C THR A 171 -14.48 13.60 7.78
N GLU A 172 -14.79 14.21 6.64
CA GLU A 172 -13.92 14.39 5.48
C GLU A 172 -12.65 15.15 5.85
N GLU A 173 -12.80 16.27 6.55
CA GLU A 173 -11.66 17.13 6.93
C GLU A 173 -10.62 16.36 7.76
N LEU A 174 -11.08 15.59 8.76
CA LEU A 174 -10.20 14.82 9.63
C LEU A 174 -9.50 13.69 8.87
N ASN A 175 -10.25 12.95 8.05
CA ASN A 175 -9.68 11.86 7.26
C ASN A 175 -8.68 12.38 6.22
N LEU A 176 -8.96 13.53 5.60
CA LEU A 176 -8.04 14.18 4.68
C LEU A 176 -6.76 14.63 5.40
N LYS A 177 -6.86 15.24 6.59
CA LYS A 177 -5.67 15.57 7.40
C LYS A 177 -4.85 14.31 7.74
N ALA A 178 -5.52 13.20 8.07
CA ALA A 178 -4.85 11.92 8.34
C ALA A 178 -4.14 11.37 7.10
N PHE A 179 -4.79 11.43 5.93
CA PHE A 179 -4.21 11.01 4.65
C PHE A 179 -2.96 11.83 4.31
N GLU A 180 -3.05 13.17 4.40
CA GLU A 180 -1.93 14.07 4.15
C GLU A 180 -0.79 13.87 5.15
N ALA A 181 -1.08 13.60 6.42
CA ALA A 181 -0.06 13.27 7.42
C ALA A 181 0.72 11.99 7.06
N GLY A 182 0.03 10.99 6.52
CA GLY A 182 0.66 9.78 5.99
C GLY A 182 1.59 10.05 4.81
N LEU A 183 1.16 10.91 3.87
CA LEU A 183 2.00 11.35 2.74
C LEU A 183 3.24 12.13 3.22
N ALA A 184 3.04 13.12 4.09
CA ALA A 184 4.09 13.97 4.61
C ALA A 184 5.16 13.17 5.37
N TYR A 185 4.74 12.22 6.20
CA TYR A 185 5.68 11.36 6.94
C TYR A 185 6.60 10.57 6.00
N PHE A 186 6.09 10.09 4.85
CA PHE A 186 6.95 9.47 3.85
C PHE A 186 7.96 10.45 3.26
N ASP A 187 7.50 11.63 2.85
CA ASP A 187 8.35 12.63 2.21
C ASP A 187 9.48 13.12 3.15
N ASP A 188 9.19 13.25 4.45
CA ASP A 188 10.14 13.68 5.48
C ASP A 188 11.19 12.62 5.84
N GLU A 189 10.76 11.38 6.08
CA GLU A 189 11.62 10.29 6.58
C GLU A 189 12.31 9.51 5.46
N TYR A 190 11.61 9.32 4.33
CA TYR A 190 12.06 8.44 3.24
C TYR A 190 12.29 9.21 1.93
N GLY A 191 11.61 10.33 1.70
CA GLY A 191 11.70 11.14 0.47
C GLY A 191 13.09 11.71 0.22
N LYS A 192 13.84 12.07 1.28
CA LYS A 192 15.22 12.60 1.18
C LYS A 192 16.24 11.60 0.60
N LYS A 193 15.94 10.30 0.58
CA LYS A 193 16.83 9.27 0.00
C LYS A 193 16.68 9.10 -1.52
N LYS A 194 15.64 9.64 -2.17
CA LYS A 194 15.40 9.50 -3.62
C LYS A 194 16.19 10.46 -4.52
N THR A 195 17.01 11.38 -3.98
CA THR A 195 17.80 12.34 -4.79
C THR A 195 19.09 11.77 -5.41
N LYS A 196 19.49 10.52 -5.12
CA LYS A 196 20.51 9.82 -5.91
C LYS A 196 19.87 8.91 -6.96
N LYS A 197 19.29 9.53 -7.99
CA LYS A 197 19.07 8.85 -9.27
C LYS A 197 20.45 8.50 -9.85
N PRO A 198 20.77 7.24 -10.20
CA PRO A 198 21.95 6.99 -11.00
C PRO A 198 21.76 7.71 -12.34
N ALA A 199 22.74 8.54 -12.70
CA ALA A 199 22.75 9.29 -13.93
C ALA A 199 22.42 8.36 -15.10
N LYS A 200 21.44 8.76 -15.91
CA LYS A 200 21.34 8.32 -17.30
C LYS A 200 22.73 8.56 -17.91
N ALA A 201 23.44 7.48 -18.26
CA ALA A 201 24.57 7.59 -19.17
C ALA A 201 24.01 8.15 -20.49
N ALA A 202 24.35 9.40 -20.75
CA ALA A 202 24.09 10.06 -22.01
C ALA A 202 24.79 9.29 -23.13
N ALA A 203 24.07 9.07 -24.21
CA ALA A 203 24.65 8.74 -25.50
C ALA A 203 25.51 9.92 -25.99
N ALA A 204 26.71 9.66 -26.52
CA ALA A 204 27.35 10.46 -27.56
C ALA A 204 28.60 9.77 -28.16
N GLY A 205 28.49 9.32 -29.41
CA GLY A 205 29.54 9.28 -30.46
C GLY A 205 30.64 8.19 -30.36
N LYS A 206 31.17 7.65 -31.46
CA LYS A 206 31.10 8.04 -32.88
C LYS A 206 31.23 6.80 -33.79
N SER A 207 30.52 6.88 -34.91
CA SER A 207 30.89 6.30 -36.20
C SER A 207 32.12 7.02 -36.75
N ASP A 208 33.17 6.26 -37.08
CA ASP A 208 33.97 6.30 -38.32
C ASP A 208 34.99 5.16 -38.28
#